data_AF-A0A7C4PVP7-F1
#
_entry.id   AF-A0A7C4PVP7-F1
#
_cell.length_a   1.000
_cell.length_b   1.000
_cell.length_c   1.000
_cell.angle_alpha   90.00
_cell.angle_beta   90.00
_cell.angle_gamma   90.00
#
_symmetry.space_group_name_H-M   'P 1'
#
loop_
_entity.id
_entity.type
_entity.pdbx_description
1 polymer ?
#
loop_
_entity_poly.entity_id
_entity_poly.type
_entity_poly.pdbx_seq_one_letter_code
_entity_poly.pdbx_strand_id
1 'polypeptide(L)' 'MKTKELIGMLLTVLGLLLYAYVIVDGVTKGGIGVRGSVELTPILMAIGMYAILIGPALWFGEVPTAIKRFIEAKTGKKLT' A
#
# COMPACT_ATOMS: atom_id res chain seq x y z
N MET A 1 22.77 -2.89 -5.90
CA MET A 1 21.44 -2.28 -5.71
C MET A 1 21.62 -0.79 -5.55
N LYS A 2 20.89 0.02 -6.32
CA LYS A 2 20.89 1.47 -6.14
C LYS A 2 20.14 1.81 -4.85
N THR A 3 20.53 2.87 -4.15
CA THR A 3 19.90 3.31 -2.89
C THR A 3 18.38 3.46 -3.00
N LYS A 4 17.90 3.90 -4.17
CA LYS A 4 16.47 4.03 -4.49
C LYS A 4 15.72 2.70 -4.50
N GLU A 5 16.35 1.66 -5.05
CA GLU A 5 15.78 0.30 -5.11
C GLU A 5 15.69 -0.33 -3.72
N LEU A 6 16.72 -0.10 -2.89
CA LEU A 6 16.75 -0.57 -1.50
C LEU A 6 15.65 0.10 -0.66
N ILE A 7 15.48 1.43 -0.81
CA ILE A 7 14.41 2.18 -0.15
C ILE A 7 13.03 1.70 -0.63
N GLY A 8 12.87 1.47 -1.93
CA GLY A 8 11.62 0.94 -2.50
C GLY A 8 11.26 -0.44 -1.94
N MET A 9 12.24 -1.35 -1.87
CA MET A 9 12.05 -2.67 -1.27
C MET A 9 11.65 -2.57 0.21
N LEU A 10 12.36 -1.75 0.99
CA LEU A 10 12.04 -1.54 2.41
C LEU A 10 10.65 -0.93 2.60
N LEU A 11 10.27 0.07 1.81
CA LEU A 11 8.92 0.65 1.84
C LEU A 11 7.85 -0.38 1.52
N THR A 12 8.10 -1.24 0.53
CA THR A 12 7.14 -2.27 0.11
C THR A 12 6.92 -3.29 1.22
N VAL A 13 7.99 -3.78 1.83
CA VAL A 13 7.93 -4.73 2.95
C VAL A 13 7.24 -4.10 4.15
N LEU A 14 7.59 -2.86 4.50
CA LEU A 14 6.97 -2.14 5.61
C LEU A 14 5.48 -1.89 5.36
N GLY A 15 5.11 -1.49 4.14
CA GLY A 15 3.73 -1.28 3.73
C GLY A 15 2.88 -2.53 3.84
N LEU A 16 3.40 -3.67 3.38
CA LEU A 16 2.74 -4.98 3.51
C LEU A 16 2.54 -5.38 4.97
N LEU A 17 3.55 -5.19 5.82
CA LEU A 17 3.45 -5.48 7.25
C LEU A 17 2.41 -4.61 7.95
N LEU A 18 2.39 -3.31 7.65
CA LEU A 18 1.39 -2.39 8.18
C LEU A 18 -0.03 -2.75 7.73
N TYR A 19 -0.19 -3.10 6.45
CA TYR A 19 -1.49 -3.48 5.91
C TYR A 19 -2.01 -4.79 6.52
N ALA A 20 -1.13 -5.79 6.67
CA ALA A 20 -1.46 -7.05 7.34
C ALA A 20 -1.82 -6.83 8.82
N TYR A 21 -1.08 -5.99 9.53
CA TYR A 21 -1.37 -5.64 10.93
C TYR A 21 -2.76 -5.01 11.08
N VAL A 22 -3.11 -4.05 10.22
CA VAL A 22 -4.42 -3.40 10.22
C VAL A 22 -5.55 -4.40 9.95
N ILE A 23 -5.35 -5.35 9.03
CA ILE A 23 -6.36 -6.40 8.76
C ILE A 23 -6.56 -7.27 10.00
N VAL A 24 -5.47 -7.72 10.64
CA VAL A 24 -5.54 -8.54 11.86
C VAL A 24 -6.18 -7.77 13.01
N ASP A 25 -5.79 -6.51 13.22
CA ASP A 25 -6.37 -5.65 14.26
C ASP A 25 -7.86 -5.41 14.03
N GLY A 26 -8.26 -5.14 12.77
CA GLY A 26 -9.64 -4.95 12.39
C GLY A 26 -10.50 -6.20 12.56
N VAL A 27 -9.96 -7.39 12.24
CA VAL A 27 -10.66 -8.67 12.43
C VAL A 27 -10.76 -9.05 13.91
N THR A 28 -9.71 -8.83 14.71
CA THR A 28 -9.67 -9.22 16.12
C THR A 28 -10.47 -8.30 17.04
N LYS A 29 -10.51 -7.00 16.75
CA LYS A 29 -11.25 -6.01 17.55
C LYS A 29 -12.69 -5.80 17.08
N GLY A 30 -13.06 -6.33 15.90
CA GLY A 30 -14.43 -6.34 15.41
C GLY A 30 -14.98 -4.97 14.98
N GLY A 31 -14.14 -3.93 14.92
CA GLY A 31 -14.55 -2.60 14.49
C GLY A 31 -13.35 -1.79 14.01
N ILE A 32 -13.33 -1.46 12.72
CA ILE A 32 -12.46 -0.41 12.19
C ILE A 32 -13.27 0.89 12.23
N GLY A 33 -12.85 1.86 13.04
CA GLY A 33 -13.50 3.18 13.05
C GLY A 33 -14.78 3.27 13.91
N VAL A 34 -14.80 2.57 15.04
CA VAL A 34 -15.87 2.74 16.04
C VAL A 34 -15.86 4.19 16.55
N ARG A 35 -17.01 4.86 16.50
CA ARG A 35 -17.15 6.26 16.97
C ARG A 35 -16.80 6.34 18.46
N GLY A 36 -15.68 7.00 18.79
CA GLY A 36 -15.23 7.24 20.15
C GLY A 36 -13.83 6.71 20.48
N SER A 37 -13.26 5.85 19.63
CA SER A 37 -11.87 5.40 19.74
C SER A 37 -10.99 6.17 18.75
N VAL A 38 -9.94 6.83 19.26
CA VAL A 38 -8.86 7.37 18.41
C VAL A 38 -8.03 6.18 17.93
N GLU A 39 -8.55 5.45 16.95
CA GLU A 39 -7.83 4.35 16.33
C GLU A 39 -6.86 4.92 15.31
N LEU A 40 -5.57 4.66 15.51
CA LEU A 40 -4.55 4.92 14.51
C LEU A 40 -4.69 3.97 13.30
N THR A 41 -5.57 2.98 13.39
CA THR A 41 -5.83 1.91 12.43
C THR A 41 -6.16 2.43 11.02
N PRO A 42 -7.06 3.42 10.81
CA PRO A 42 -7.33 3.99 9.48
C PRO A 42 -6.13 4.76 8.90
N ILE A 43 -5.36 5.44 9.76
CA ILE A 43 -4.15 6.17 9.35
C ILE A 43 -3.06 5.19 8.93
N LEU A 44 -2.83 4.15 9.71
CA LEU A 44 -1.89 3.06 9.41
C LEU A 44 -2.29 2.33 8.12
N MET A 45 -3.59 2.14 7.88
CA MET A 45 -4.10 1.56 6.63
C MET A 45 -3.77 2.42 5.43
N ALA A 46 -4.02 3.74 5.52
CA ALA A 46 -3.70 4.67 4.45
C ALA A 46 -2.20 4.71 4.17
N ILE A 47 -1.36 4.82 5.21
CA ILE A 47 0.10 4.81 5.10
C ILE A 47 0.60 3.50 4.48
N GLY A 48 0.10 2.36 4.95
CA GLY A 48 0.43 1.04 4.41
C GLY A 48 0.06 0.93 2.93
N MET A 49 -1.12 1.40 2.55
CA MET A 49 -1.56 1.46 1.15
C MET A 49 -0.61 2.32 0.30
N TYR A 50 -0.28 3.53 0.73
CA TYR A 50 0.65 4.40 -0.01
C TYR A 50 2.04 3.78 -0.12
N ALA A 51 2.53 3.12 0.93
CA ALA A 51 3.81 2.43 0.90
C ALA A 51 3.82 1.23 -0.06
N ILE A 52 2.72 0.48 -0.17
CA ILE A 52 2.54 -0.60 -1.16
C ILE A 52 2.46 -0.06 -2.59
N LEU A 53 1.99 1.17 -2.80
CA LEU A 53 1.93 1.79 -4.12
C LEU A 53 3.28 2.38 -4.55
N ILE A 54 3.93 3.13 -3.65
CA ILE A 54 5.16 3.88 -3.91
C ILE A 54 6.40 2.98 -3.84
N GLY A 55 6.41 2.01 -2.93
CA GLY A 55 7.54 1.09 -2.72
C GLY A 55 7.93 0.32 -3.99
N PRO A 56 7.02 -0.39 -4.66
CA PRO A 56 7.30 -1.09 -5.90
C PRO A 56 7.67 -0.14 -7.04
N ALA A 57 7.05 1.04 -7.11
CA ALA A 57 7.40 2.05 -8.11
C ALA A 57 8.85 2.55 -7.94
N LEU A 58 9.33 2.70 -6.70
CA LEU A 58 10.73 3.03 -6.40
C LEU A 58 11.67 1.83 -6.57
N TRP A 59 11.19 0.61 -6.34
CA TRP A 59 11.99 -0.61 -6.43
C TRP A 59 12.23 -1.03 -7.87
N PHE A 60 11.20 -1.06 -8.70
CA PHE A 60 11.27 -1.52 -10.09
C PHE A 60 11.33 -0.38 -11.10
N GLY A 61 11.14 0.88 -10.67
CA GLY A 61 11.02 2.02 -11.59
C GLY A 61 9.74 2.02 -12.43
N GLU A 62 8.86 1.04 -12.23
CA GLU A 62 7.60 0.86 -12.93
C GLU A 62 6.44 0.73 -11.93
N VAL A 63 5.28 1.29 -12.27
CA VAL A 63 4.05 1.13 -11.48
C VAL A 63 3.63 -0.34 -11.48
N PRO A 64 3.20 -0.93 -10.34
CA PRO A 64 2.73 -2.31 -10.27
C PRO A 64 1.81 -2.68 -11.43
N THR A 65 2.08 -3.81 -12.10
CA THR A 65 1.37 -4.23 -13.32
C THR A 65 -0.15 -4.34 -13.10
N ALA A 66 -0.58 -4.69 -11.89
CA ALA A 66 -2.00 -4.73 -11.52
C ALA A 66 -2.68 -3.35 -11.59
N ILE A 67 -1.99 -2.29 -11.15
CA ILE A 67 -2.48 -0.90 -11.20
C ILE A 67 -2.42 -0.39 -12.62
N LYS A 68 -1.33 -0.70 -13.35
CA LYS A 68 -1.20 -0.40 -14.77
C LYS A 68 -2.39 -0.96 -15.54
N ARG A 69 -2.68 -2.26 -15.38
CA ARG A 69 -3.86 -2.91 -15.97
C ARG A 69 -5.18 -2.31 -15.53
N PHE A 70 -5.33 -1.94 -14.26
CA PHE A 70 -6.55 -1.30 -13.76
C PHE A 70 -6.79 0.07 -14.40
N ILE A 71 -5.75 0.90 -14.54
CA ILE A 71 -5.85 2.21 -15.20
C ILE A 71 -6.06 2.04 -16.69
N GLU A 72 -5.35 1.12 -17.35
CA GLU A 72 -5.58 0.81 -18.76
C GLU A 72 -7.02 0.34 -19.02
N ALA A 73 -7.58 -0.50 -18.15
CA ALA A 73 -8.97 -0.94 -18.23
C ALA A 73 -9.97 0.19 -17.96
N LYS A 74 -9.65 1.11 -17.03
CA LYS A 74 -10.52 2.22 -16.65
C LYS A 74 -10.48 3.40 -17.63
N THR A 75 -9.35 3.61 -18.29
CA THR A 75 -9.08 4.78 -19.15
C THR A 75 -9.03 4.41 -20.64
N GLY A 76 -8.93 3.13 -20.99
CA GLY A 76 -8.84 2.65 -22.37
C GLY A 76 -7.52 3.01 -23.09
N LYS A 77 -6.58 3.66 -22.40
CA LYS A 77 -5.27 4.05 -22.93
C LYS A 77 -4.19 3.15 -22.35
N LYS A 78 -3.36 2.57 -23.23
CA LYS A 78 -2.14 1.87 -22.83
C LYS A 78 -1.16 2.87 -22.23
N LEU A 79 -0.70 2.59 -21.02
CA LEU A 79 0.39 3.33 -20.40
C LEU A 79 1.65 2.60 -20.84
N THR A 80 2.48 3.19 -21.70
CA THR A 80 3.81 2.63 -22.01
C THR A 80 4.70 2.72 -20.79
#